data_AF-A0A960JSR7-F1
#
_entry.id   AF-A0A960JSR7-F1
#
_cell.length_a   1.000
_cell.length_b   1.000
_cell.length_c   1.000
_cell.angle_alpha   90.00
_cell.angle_beta   90.00
_cell.angle_gamma   90.00
#
_symmetry.space_group_name_H-M   'P 1'
#
loop_
_entity.id
_entity.type
_entity.pdbx_description
1 polymer ?
#
loop_
_entity_poly.entity_id
_entity_poly.type
_entity_poly.pdbx_seq_one_letter_code
_entity_poly.pdbx_strand_id
1 'polypeptide(L)'
;MLFAASTQTSIGLVLLVIAMLIAVVYAWANLRQSRPEVGSEIELAANRKPYLSDEELEGKKLDRTLSLGLLGLFILGVGLPLYWLAEPGRQEGATQRINDEFVKRGAAMFDTTENGGYNCAFCHGTNGVGGVTPYTITDSEGRFVKQVDWQGPALNTIFLRYTRDEVRYILEYGRPFSPMPAWGAAGGGPLTSQKLQELMDYMVTFQITAEEAQAQVTTQLAK
;
A
#
# COMPACT_ATOMS: atom_id res chain seq x y z
N MET A 1 -27.77 20.29 -8.56
CA MET A 1 -26.55 20.23 -7.75
C MET A 1 -25.43 19.73 -8.64
N LEU A 2 -24.56 20.62 -9.12
CA LEU A 2 -23.38 20.26 -9.89
C LEU A 2 -22.33 19.77 -8.89
N PHE A 3 -22.07 18.47 -8.88
CA PHE A 3 -20.98 17.90 -8.09
C PHE A 3 -19.67 18.52 -8.58
N ALA A 4 -18.91 19.14 -7.67
CA ALA A 4 -17.54 19.55 -7.95
C ALA A 4 -16.75 18.27 -8.25
N ALA A 5 -16.53 17.99 -9.54
CA ALA A 5 -15.75 16.85 -9.98
C ALA A 5 -14.33 16.99 -9.43
N SER A 6 -13.79 15.93 -8.81
CA SER A 6 -12.38 15.95 -8.40
C SER A 6 -11.51 16.08 -9.66
N THR A 7 -10.26 16.51 -9.51
CA THR A 7 -9.33 16.62 -10.64
C THR A 7 -9.25 15.31 -11.44
N GLN A 8 -9.29 14.16 -10.74
CA GLN A 8 -9.32 12.85 -11.37
C GLN A 8 -10.61 12.58 -12.14
N THR A 9 -11.78 12.94 -11.59
CA THR A 9 -13.07 12.76 -12.31
C THR A 9 -13.18 13.66 -13.52
N SER A 10 -12.64 14.88 -13.44
CA SER A 10 -12.61 15.84 -14.55
C SER A 10 -11.74 15.35 -15.70
N ILE A 11 -10.53 14.85 -15.40
CA ILE A 11 -9.65 14.23 -16.40
C ILE A 11 -10.32 13.02 -17.04
N GLY A 12 -10.95 12.16 -16.24
CA GLY A 12 -11.69 11.00 -16.72
C GLY A 12 -12.82 11.35 -17.69
N LEU A 13 -13.60 12.40 -17.38
CA LEU A 13 -14.67 12.90 -18.24
C LEU A 13 -14.14 13.44 -19.58
N VAL A 14 -13.05 14.19 -19.57
CA VAL A 14 -12.42 14.71 -20.80
C VAL A 14 -11.95 13.56 -21.69
N LEU A 15 -11.27 12.56 -21.12
CA LEU A 15 -10.83 11.38 -21.86
C LEU A 15 -12.00 10.58 -22.45
N LEU A 16 -13.09 10.44 -21.70
CA LEU A 16 -14.30 9.76 -22.15
C LEU A 16 -14.97 10.49 -23.34
N VAL A 17 -15.04 11.82 -23.28
CA VAL A 17 -15.57 12.64 -24.40
C VAL A 17 -14.70 12.49 -25.65
N ILE A 18 -13.37 12.50 -25.50
CA ILE A 18 -12.44 12.28 -26.62
C ILE A 18 -12.63 10.89 -27.21
N ALA A 19 -12.72 9.84 -26.39
CA ALA A 19 -12.94 8.48 -26.84
C ALA A 19 -14.28 8.33 -27.59
N MET A 20 -15.35 8.95 -27.08
CA MET A 20 -16.66 9.01 -27.74
C MET A 20 -16.59 9.70 -29.09
N LEU A 21 -15.90 10.84 -29.19
CA LEU A 21 -15.70 11.54 -30.46
C LEU A 21 -14.95 10.68 -31.47
N ILE A 22 -13.88 10.00 -31.05
CA ILE A 22 -13.14 9.05 -31.90
C ILE A 22 -14.07 7.93 -32.38
N ALA A 23 -14.86 7.33 -31.48
CA ALA A 23 -15.79 6.27 -31.82
C ALA A 23 -16.87 6.72 -32.81
N VAL A 24 -17.43 7.92 -32.63
CA VAL A 24 -18.44 8.50 -33.54
C VAL A 24 -17.82 8.79 -34.91
N VAL A 25 -16.64 9.40 -34.97
CA VAL A 25 -15.94 9.68 -36.23
C VAL A 25 -15.59 8.38 -36.95
N TYR A 26 -15.09 7.38 -36.21
CA TYR A 26 -14.79 6.05 -36.75
C TYR A 26 -16.04 5.37 -37.30
N ALA A 27 -17.14 5.34 -36.52
CA ALA A 27 -18.40 4.75 -36.95
C ALA A 27 -18.97 5.46 -38.19
N TRP A 28 -18.93 6.79 -38.21
CA TRP A 28 -19.37 7.59 -39.35
C TRP A 28 -18.52 7.34 -40.60
N ALA A 29 -17.20 7.30 -40.47
CA ALA A 29 -16.29 6.99 -41.58
C ALA A 29 -16.55 5.59 -42.14
N ASN A 30 -16.75 4.60 -41.26
CA ASN A 30 -17.01 3.22 -41.63
C ASN A 30 -18.38 3.05 -42.32
N LEU A 31 -19.43 3.70 -41.79
CA LEU A 31 -20.75 3.75 -42.40
C LEU A 31 -20.73 4.42 -43.78
N ARG A 32 -19.88 5.44 -43.96
CA ARG A 32 -19.73 6.13 -45.25
C ARG A 32 -18.95 5.27 -46.26
N GLN A 33 -17.96 4.52 -45.80
CA GLN A 33 -17.19 3.57 -46.62
C GLN A 33 -17.97 2.31 -47.00
N SER A 34 -19.04 1.97 -46.29
CA SER A 34 -19.88 0.78 -46.56
C SER A 34 -20.99 1.01 -47.59
N ARG A 35 -21.11 2.22 -48.16
CA ARG A 35 -22.14 2.60 -49.14
C ARG A 35 -21.84 2.32 -50.62
N PRO A 36 -20.59 2.21 -51.10
CA PRO A 36 -20.32 1.62 -52.41
C PRO A 36 -20.76 0.16 -52.41
N GLU A 37 -21.27 -0.34 -53.53
CA GLU A 37 -21.87 -1.66 -53.68
C GLU A 37 -20.85 -2.78 -53.41
N VAL A 38 -20.77 -3.24 -52.16
CA VAL A 38 -19.86 -4.33 -51.76
C VAL A 38 -20.37 -5.64 -52.36
N GLY A 39 -19.91 -5.99 -53.57
CA GLY A 39 -20.15 -7.30 -54.19
C GLY A 39 -20.43 -7.34 -55.70
N SER A 40 -20.46 -6.22 -56.43
CA SER A 40 -20.63 -6.22 -57.90
C SER A 40 -19.31 -6.22 -58.68
N GLU A 41 -18.18 -6.08 -57.99
CA GLU A 41 -16.84 -6.06 -58.56
C GLU A 41 -16.22 -7.44 -58.33
N ILE A 42 -15.91 -8.19 -59.40
CA ILE A 42 -15.07 -9.39 -59.30
C ILE A 42 -13.66 -8.91 -58.96
N GLU A 43 -13.45 -8.52 -57.70
CA GLU A 43 -12.13 -8.20 -57.21
C GLU A 43 -11.36 -9.51 -57.06
N LEU A 44 -10.15 -9.57 -57.64
CA LEU A 44 -9.21 -10.64 -57.37
C LEU A 44 -9.11 -10.85 -55.85
N ALA A 45 -9.18 -12.11 -55.41
CA ALA A 45 -8.96 -12.47 -54.01
C ALA A 45 -7.69 -11.77 -53.49
N ALA A 46 -7.68 -11.28 -52.24
CA ALA A 46 -6.61 -10.41 -51.74
C ALA A 46 -5.19 -10.98 -51.88
N ASN A 47 -5.06 -12.32 -51.92
CA ASN A 47 -3.81 -13.05 -52.16
C ASN A 47 -3.41 -13.18 -53.64
N ARG A 48 -4.32 -12.89 -54.58
CA ARG A 48 -4.11 -12.91 -56.03
C ARG A 48 -3.97 -11.50 -56.64
N LYS A 49 -4.24 -10.45 -55.86
CA LYS A 49 -3.90 -9.08 -56.28
C LYS A 49 -2.37 -8.97 -56.40
N PRO A 50 -1.83 -8.38 -57.49
CA PRO A 50 -0.41 -8.11 -57.58
C PRO A 50 0.04 -7.37 -56.33
N TYR A 51 1.17 -7.78 -55.75
CA TYR A 51 1.75 -7.05 -54.64
C TYR A 51 2.24 -5.68 -55.10
N LEU A 52 2.67 -4.85 -54.15
CA LEU A 52 3.26 -3.55 -54.48
C LEU A 52 4.41 -3.72 -55.46
N SER A 53 4.55 -2.76 -56.37
CA SER A 53 5.68 -2.72 -57.29
C SER A 53 7.00 -2.54 -56.53
N ASP A 54 8.10 -2.91 -57.15
CA ASP A 54 9.45 -2.82 -56.54
C ASP A 54 9.75 -1.37 -56.10
N GLU A 55 9.42 -0.40 -56.96
CA GLU A 55 9.53 1.04 -56.69
C GLU A 55 8.74 1.48 -55.44
N GLU A 56 7.55 0.93 -55.23
CA GLU A 56 6.72 1.24 -54.05
C GLU A 56 7.23 0.56 -52.79
N LEU A 57 7.80 -0.65 -52.92
CA LEU A 57 8.38 -1.40 -51.83
C LEU A 57 9.64 -0.71 -51.33
N GLU A 58 10.57 -0.36 -52.22
CA GLU A 58 11.85 0.27 -51.88
C GLU A 58 11.72 1.76 -51.56
N GLY A 59 10.69 2.43 -52.07
CA GLY A 59 10.41 3.84 -51.75
C GLY A 59 9.44 3.98 -50.59
N LYS A 60 8.18 4.31 -50.93
CA LYS A 60 7.18 4.81 -49.96
C LYS A 60 6.90 3.84 -48.81
N LYS A 61 6.91 2.53 -49.06
CA LYS A 61 6.62 1.53 -48.01
C LYS A 61 7.82 1.33 -47.09
N LEU A 62 9.02 1.21 -47.63
CA LEU A 62 10.26 1.10 -46.84
C LEU A 62 10.46 2.36 -45.99
N ASP A 63 10.39 3.54 -46.59
CA ASP A 63 10.55 4.82 -45.89
C ASP A 63 9.57 4.99 -44.73
N ARG A 64 8.29 4.64 -44.95
CA ARG A 64 7.27 4.68 -43.91
C ARG A 64 7.60 3.74 -42.76
N THR A 65 8.05 2.53 -43.06
CA THR A 65 8.37 1.52 -42.05
C THR A 65 9.61 1.91 -41.25
N LEU A 66 10.65 2.39 -41.92
CA LEU A 66 11.86 2.92 -41.29
C LEU A 66 11.58 4.16 -40.44
N SER A 67 10.71 5.06 -40.91
CA SER A 67 10.29 6.24 -40.15
C SER A 67 9.57 5.86 -38.85
N LEU A 68 8.71 4.83 -38.88
CA LEU A 68 8.06 4.31 -37.67
C LEU A 68 9.07 3.65 -36.73
N GLY A 69 10.05 2.93 -37.27
CA GLY A 69 11.16 2.37 -36.49
C GLY A 69 12.00 3.46 -35.81
N LEU A 70 12.35 4.52 -36.53
CA LEU A 70 13.08 5.68 -36.01
C LEU A 70 12.28 6.41 -34.92
N LEU A 71 10.97 6.60 -35.13
CA LEU A 71 10.08 7.18 -34.13
C LEU A 71 10.06 6.32 -32.86
N GLY A 72 9.94 5.00 -32.99
CA GLY A 72 10.00 4.07 -31.86
C GLY A 72 11.33 4.17 -31.10
N LEU A 73 12.44 4.21 -31.83
CA LEU A 73 13.78 4.42 -31.24
C LEU A 73 13.89 5.76 -30.53
N PHE A 74 13.32 6.83 -31.08
CA PHE A 74 13.31 8.14 -30.44
C PHE A 74 12.47 8.14 -29.16
N ILE A 75 11.27 7.54 -29.19
CA ILE A 75 10.39 7.42 -28.02
C ILE A 75 11.09 6.64 -26.90
N LEU A 76 11.75 5.52 -27.23
CA LEU A 76 12.45 4.74 -26.21
C LEU A 76 13.74 5.45 -25.76
N GLY A 77 14.54 5.95 -26.70
CA GLY A 77 15.83 6.58 -26.45
C GLY A 77 15.75 7.88 -25.66
N VAL A 78 14.66 8.63 -25.79
CA VAL A 78 14.41 9.87 -25.01
C VAL A 78 13.45 9.62 -23.85
N GLY A 79 12.39 8.84 -24.09
CA GLY A 79 11.35 8.59 -23.10
C GLY A 79 11.82 7.80 -21.89
N LEU A 80 12.65 6.75 -22.06
CA LEU A 80 13.18 6.01 -20.90
C LEU A 80 14.08 6.88 -20.02
N PRO A 81 15.05 7.64 -20.53
CA PRO A 81 15.83 8.54 -19.70
C PRO A 81 14.98 9.58 -18.96
N LEU A 82 13.97 10.16 -19.61
CA LEU A 82 13.05 11.11 -18.96
C LEU A 82 12.20 10.44 -17.87
N TYR A 83 11.70 9.23 -18.12
CA TYR A 83 11.00 8.45 -17.10
C TYR A 83 11.91 8.13 -15.91
N TRP A 84 13.16 7.74 -16.19
CA TRP A 84 14.15 7.43 -15.18
C TRP A 84 14.55 8.65 -14.32
N LEU A 85 14.56 9.87 -14.88
CA LEU A 85 14.76 11.09 -14.09
C LEU A 85 13.69 11.31 -13.01
N ALA A 86 12.46 10.80 -13.22
CA ALA A 86 11.37 10.87 -12.26
C ALA A 86 11.35 9.69 -11.25
N GLU A 87 12.22 8.71 -11.42
CA GLU A 87 12.28 7.49 -10.61
C GLU A 87 12.50 7.75 -9.11
N PRO A 88 13.34 8.72 -8.66
CA PRO A 88 13.53 8.96 -7.23
C PRO A 88 12.23 9.33 -6.50
N GLY A 89 11.39 10.18 -7.09
CA GLY A 89 10.10 10.57 -6.49
C GLY A 89 9.11 9.41 -6.41
N ARG A 90 9.13 8.52 -7.41
CA ARG A 90 8.33 7.28 -7.38
C ARG A 90 8.77 6.35 -6.26
N GLN A 91 10.07 6.22 -6.02
CA GLN A 91 10.63 5.40 -4.94
C GLN A 91 10.29 5.97 -3.57
N GLU A 92 10.43 7.28 -3.38
CA GLU A 92 10.06 7.96 -2.13
C GLU A 92 8.57 7.76 -1.80
N GLY A 93 7.69 8.01 -2.77
CA GLY A 93 6.24 7.80 -2.58
C GLY A 93 5.88 6.33 -2.32
N ALA A 94 6.65 5.38 -2.88
CA ALA A 94 6.47 3.96 -2.56
C ALA A 94 6.86 3.65 -1.11
N THR A 95 7.98 4.19 -0.62
CA THR A 95 8.41 4.03 0.77
C THR A 95 7.41 4.64 1.75
N GLN A 96 6.94 5.87 1.50
CA GLN A 96 5.93 6.52 2.34
C GLN A 96 4.65 5.68 2.42
N ARG A 97 4.12 5.26 1.27
CA ARG A 97 2.90 4.43 1.22
C ARG A 97 3.07 3.09 1.96
N ILE A 98 4.23 2.45 1.87
CA ILE A 98 4.51 1.21 2.59
C ILE A 98 4.52 1.46 4.10
N ASN A 99 5.17 2.54 4.56
CA ASN A 99 5.22 2.90 5.96
C ASN A 99 3.82 3.20 6.52
N ASP A 100 3.01 4.00 5.81
CA ASP A 100 1.64 4.34 6.21
C ASP A 100 0.76 3.08 6.35
N GLU A 101 0.89 2.16 5.39
CA GLU A 101 0.15 0.91 5.41
C GLU A 101 0.60 0.00 6.57
N PHE A 102 1.89 -0.02 6.88
CA PHE A 102 2.44 -0.80 8.01
C PHE A 102 1.95 -0.23 9.35
N VAL A 103 1.99 1.08 9.52
CA VAL A 103 1.45 1.78 10.70
C VAL A 103 -0.05 1.50 10.85
N LYS A 104 -0.82 1.59 9.76
CA LYS A 104 -2.26 1.33 9.78
C LYS A 104 -2.59 -0.11 10.18
N ARG A 105 -1.87 -1.10 9.66
CA ARG A 105 -2.04 -2.51 10.03
C ARG A 105 -1.60 -2.77 11.47
N GLY A 106 -0.49 -2.17 11.89
CA GLY A 106 -0.03 -2.18 13.27
C GLY A 106 -1.07 -1.63 14.24
N ALA A 107 -1.70 -0.50 13.91
CA ALA A 107 -2.77 0.10 14.70
C ALA A 107 -3.96 -0.84 14.86
N ALA A 108 -4.44 -1.42 13.76
CA ALA A 108 -5.54 -2.38 13.77
C ALA A 108 -5.21 -3.64 14.61
N MET A 109 -3.97 -4.12 14.56
CA MET A 109 -3.52 -5.24 15.39
C MET A 109 -3.38 -4.87 16.86
N PHE A 110 -2.95 -3.65 17.17
CA PHE A 110 -2.74 -3.18 18.54
C PHE A 110 -4.07 -2.98 19.30
N ASP A 111 -5.16 -2.73 18.59
CA ASP A 111 -6.45 -2.40 19.18
C ASP A 111 -7.04 -3.52 20.06
N THR A 112 -8.11 -3.20 20.79
CA THR A 112 -8.85 -4.15 21.61
C THR A 112 -9.47 -5.26 20.76
N THR A 113 -9.76 -6.39 21.38
CA THR A 113 -10.49 -7.49 20.71
C THR A 113 -11.89 -7.09 20.27
N GLU A 114 -12.52 -6.11 20.92
CA GLU A 114 -13.80 -5.53 20.49
C GLU A 114 -13.71 -4.93 19.09
N ASN A 115 -12.58 -4.30 18.76
CA ASN A 115 -12.31 -3.72 17.45
C ASN A 115 -11.62 -4.71 16.48
N GLY A 116 -11.51 -5.99 16.85
CA GLY A 116 -10.88 -7.05 16.04
C GLY A 116 -9.35 -7.09 16.12
N GLY A 117 -8.74 -6.38 17.07
CA GLY A 117 -7.30 -6.41 17.33
C GLY A 117 -6.87 -7.54 18.27
N TYR A 118 -5.57 -7.58 18.58
CA TYR A 118 -4.93 -8.57 19.47
C TYR A 118 -4.95 -8.15 20.95
N ASN A 119 -5.77 -7.18 21.32
CA ASN A 119 -5.99 -6.74 22.69
C ASN A 119 -4.78 -6.08 23.38
N CYS A 120 -3.81 -5.55 22.63
CA CYS A 120 -2.67 -4.87 23.23
C CYS A 120 -3.13 -3.59 23.97
N ALA A 121 -4.03 -2.83 23.34
CA ALA A 121 -4.61 -1.60 23.88
C ALA A 121 -5.40 -1.81 25.19
N PHE A 122 -5.91 -3.01 25.46
CA PHE A 122 -6.59 -3.29 26.72
C PHE A 122 -5.63 -3.15 27.91
N CYS A 123 -4.47 -3.80 27.86
CA CYS A 123 -3.47 -3.70 28.92
C CYS A 123 -2.62 -2.43 28.84
N HIS A 124 -2.27 -1.98 27.62
CA HIS A 124 -1.30 -0.90 27.42
C HIS A 124 -1.93 0.46 27.11
N GLY A 125 -3.25 0.56 27.03
CA GLY A 125 -3.97 1.75 26.61
C GLY A 125 -3.88 2.00 25.10
N THR A 126 -4.88 2.66 24.51
CA THR A 126 -4.99 2.90 23.06
C THR A 126 -3.80 3.64 22.45
N ASN A 127 -3.21 4.60 23.19
CA ASN A 127 -2.02 5.34 22.80
C ASN A 127 -0.75 4.85 23.54
N GLY A 128 -0.74 3.61 24.02
CA GLY A 128 0.40 3.06 24.75
C GLY A 128 0.69 3.79 26.07
N VAL A 129 -0.28 4.45 26.68
CA VAL A 129 -0.08 5.23 27.93
C VAL A 129 0.03 4.34 29.18
N GLY A 130 -0.21 3.04 29.05
CA GLY A 130 -0.32 2.09 30.14
C GLY A 130 -1.70 2.13 30.80
N GLY A 131 -1.97 1.14 31.64
CA GLY A 131 -3.27 1.01 32.30
C GLY A 131 -3.26 -0.05 33.38
N VAL A 132 -4.31 -0.05 34.20
CA VAL A 132 -4.58 -1.12 35.16
C VAL A 132 -5.72 -1.95 34.62
N THR A 133 -5.50 -3.25 34.48
CA THR A 133 -6.53 -4.18 34.01
C THR A 133 -6.70 -5.36 34.96
N PRO A 134 -7.92 -5.87 35.12
CA PRO A 134 -8.14 -7.07 35.92
C PRO A 134 -7.52 -8.28 35.24
N TYR A 135 -6.78 -9.08 36.00
CA TYR A 135 -6.16 -10.33 35.55
C TYR A 135 -6.44 -11.47 36.54
N THR A 136 -6.74 -12.64 36.01
CA THR A 136 -7.01 -13.84 36.82
C THR A 136 -5.75 -14.68 36.90
N ILE A 137 -5.27 -14.91 38.12
CA ILE A 137 -4.17 -15.82 38.41
C ILE A 137 -4.75 -17.22 38.58
N THR A 138 -4.16 -18.18 37.87
CA THR A 138 -4.45 -19.61 37.98
C THR A 138 -3.27 -20.38 38.54
N ASP A 139 -3.52 -21.55 39.13
CA ASP A 139 -2.46 -22.48 39.54
C ASP A 139 -1.92 -23.31 38.35
N SER A 140 -1.01 -24.24 38.62
CA SER A 140 -0.41 -25.12 37.60
C SER A 140 -1.41 -26.06 36.92
N GLU A 141 -2.59 -26.26 37.51
CA GLU A 141 -3.68 -27.08 36.98
C GLU A 141 -4.75 -26.21 36.28
N GLY A 142 -4.52 -24.90 36.15
CA GLY A 142 -5.46 -23.95 35.54
C GLY A 142 -6.64 -23.58 36.44
N ARG A 143 -6.61 -23.94 37.73
CA ARG A 143 -7.69 -23.59 38.67
C ARG A 143 -7.56 -22.15 39.12
N PHE A 144 -8.70 -21.49 39.32
CA PHE A 144 -8.75 -20.12 39.82
C PHE A 144 -8.06 -20.00 41.20
N VAL A 145 -7.16 -19.02 41.33
CA VAL A 145 -6.52 -18.67 42.60
C VAL A 145 -7.06 -17.33 43.11
N LYS A 146 -6.90 -16.27 42.32
CA LYS A 146 -7.39 -14.92 42.66
C LYS A 146 -7.44 -14.03 41.43
N GLN A 147 -8.26 -12.98 41.50
CA GLN A 147 -8.22 -11.86 40.57
C GLN A 147 -7.34 -10.75 41.15
N VAL A 148 -6.51 -10.14 40.31
CA VAL A 148 -5.61 -9.02 40.67
C VAL A 148 -5.75 -7.90 39.67
N ASP A 149 -5.45 -6.69 40.11
CA ASP A 149 -5.26 -5.56 39.22
C ASP A 149 -3.82 -5.57 38.70
N TRP A 150 -3.65 -5.85 37.42
CA TRP A 150 -2.35 -5.89 36.77
C TRP A 150 -2.03 -4.55 36.12
N GLN A 151 -0.86 -3.99 36.47
CA GLN A 151 -0.36 -2.79 35.84
C GLN A 151 0.29 -3.13 34.49
N GLY A 152 -0.41 -2.83 33.40
CA GLY A 152 0.17 -2.76 32.08
C GLY A 152 1.09 -1.54 31.97
N PRO A 153 2.41 -1.72 31.71
CA PRO A 153 3.32 -0.60 31.61
C PRO A 153 3.03 0.24 30.37
N ALA A 154 3.35 1.53 30.45
CA ALA A 154 3.28 2.42 29.31
C ALA A 154 4.24 1.98 28.21
N LEU A 155 3.76 1.96 26.96
CA LEU A 155 4.53 1.67 25.76
C LEU A 155 4.96 2.92 25.00
N ASN A 156 4.41 4.10 25.29
CA ASN A 156 4.82 5.39 24.72
C ASN A 156 6.27 5.81 25.09
N THR A 157 6.91 5.05 25.98
CA THR A 157 8.32 5.21 26.37
C THR A 157 9.13 3.92 26.14
N ILE A 158 8.59 2.97 25.37
CA ILE A 158 9.23 1.65 25.20
C ILE A 158 10.60 1.78 24.52
N PHE A 159 10.72 2.62 23.49
CA PHE A 159 11.96 2.77 22.73
C PHE A 159 13.00 3.67 23.41
N LEU A 160 12.66 4.27 24.55
CA LEU A 160 13.64 4.90 25.45
C LEU A 160 14.34 3.87 26.35
N ARG A 161 13.74 2.69 26.52
CA ARG A 161 14.19 1.64 27.47
C ARG A 161 14.72 0.39 26.77
N TYR A 162 14.24 0.13 25.56
CA TYR A 162 14.55 -1.07 24.79
C TYR A 162 14.83 -0.71 23.34
N THR A 163 15.77 -1.43 22.75
CA THR A 163 16.00 -1.43 21.31
C THR A 163 14.84 -2.13 20.59
N ARG A 164 14.71 -1.90 19.28
CA ARG A 164 13.68 -2.56 18.47
C ARG A 164 13.80 -4.08 18.47
N ASP A 165 15.02 -4.61 18.54
CA ASP A 165 15.22 -6.06 18.56
C ASP A 165 14.82 -6.68 19.90
N GLU A 166 15.05 -5.99 21.01
CA GLU A 166 14.55 -6.41 22.33
C GLU A 166 13.02 -6.36 22.39
N VAL A 167 12.39 -5.31 21.84
CA VAL A 167 10.93 -5.23 21.73
C VAL A 167 10.40 -6.36 20.85
N ARG A 168 11.05 -6.65 19.72
CA ARG A 168 10.69 -7.80 18.88
C ARG A 168 10.77 -9.10 19.65
N TYR A 169 11.83 -9.33 20.42
CA TYR A 169 12.00 -10.54 21.22
C TYR A 169 10.86 -10.69 22.25
N ILE A 170 10.48 -9.61 22.94
CA ILE A 170 9.37 -9.60 23.89
C ILE A 170 8.03 -9.88 23.20
N LEU A 171 7.79 -9.33 22.01
CA LEU A 171 6.59 -9.62 21.25
C LEU A 171 6.57 -11.07 20.74
N GLU A 172 7.73 -11.60 20.33
CA GLU A 172 7.85 -12.96 19.81
C GLU A 172 7.55 -14.00 20.88
N TYR A 173 8.17 -13.87 22.06
CA TYR A 173 8.14 -14.90 23.12
C TYR A 173 7.29 -14.53 24.33
N GLY A 174 6.70 -13.35 24.35
CA GLY A 174 6.00 -12.81 25.51
C GLY A 174 6.97 -12.35 26.58
N ARG A 175 6.43 -11.96 27.75
CA ARG A 175 7.23 -11.51 28.88
C ARG A 175 7.05 -12.46 30.06
N PRO A 176 8.10 -13.20 30.46
CA PRO A 176 8.05 -14.08 31.62
C PRO A 176 7.57 -13.36 32.88
N PHE A 177 6.87 -14.09 33.75
CA PHE A 177 6.28 -13.57 34.99
C PHE A 177 5.32 -12.39 34.77
N SER A 178 4.65 -12.34 33.61
CA SER A 178 3.59 -11.40 33.34
C SER A 178 2.44 -12.06 32.56
N PRO A 179 1.24 -11.44 32.55
CA PRO A 179 0.12 -11.84 31.71
C PRO A 179 0.35 -11.73 30.20
N MET A 180 1.45 -11.10 29.75
CA MET A 180 1.69 -10.84 28.33
C MET A 180 2.13 -12.13 27.63
N PRO A 181 1.27 -12.71 26.75
CA PRO A 181 1.59 -13.95 26.06
C PRO A 181 2.61 -13.72 24.94
N ALA A 182 3.11 -14.82 24.39
CA ALA A 182 3.82 -14.80 23.11
C ALA A 182 2.85 -14.45 21.97
N TRP A 183 3.23 -13.48 21.14
CA TRP A 183 2.46 -13.10 19.96
C TRP A 183 3.10 -13.56 18.66
N GLY A 184 4.43 -13.70 18.61
CA GLY A 184 5.12 -14.16 17.42
C GLY A 184 5.02 -15.67 17.21
N ALA A 185 5.01 -16.07 15.95
CA ALA A 185 4.87 -17.45 15.52
C ALA A 185 5.99 -18.35 16.06
N ALA A 186 7.22 -17.85 16.22
CA ALA A 186 8.32 -18.62 16.78
C ALA A 186 8.15 -18.88 18.29
N GLY A 187 7.41 -18.02 19.00
CA GLY A 187 6.99 -18.22 20.38
C GLY A 187 5.64 -18.93 20.54
N GLY A 188 5.03 -19.39 19.44
CA GLY A 188 3.73 -20.07 19.44
C GLY A 188 2.51 -19.14 19.34
N GLY A 189 2.72 -17.84 19.11
CA GLY A 189 1.65 -16.87 18.88
C GLY A 189 1.19 -16.78 17.42
N PRO A 190 0.17 -15.96 17.12
CA PRO A 190 -0.48 -15.89 15.81
C PRO A 190 0.20 -14.95 14.79
N LEU A 191 1.23 -14.20 15.17
CA LEU A 191 1.81 -13.12 14.35
C LEU A 191 3.08 -13.57 13.63
N THR A 192 3.19 -13.20 12.36
CA THR A 192 4.44 -13.37 11.60
C THR A 192 5.46 -12.29 11.99
N SER A 193 6.73 -12.50 11.65
CA SER A 193 7.79 -11.51 11.85
C SER A 193 7.47 -10.14 11.21
N GLN A 194 6.81 -10.13 10.05
CA GLN A 194 6.33 -8.91 9.41
C GLN A 194 5.24 -8.22 10.22
N LYS A 195 4.25 -8.95 10.74
CA LYS A 195 3.20 -8.37 11.58
C LYS A 195 3.77 -7.78 12.88
N LEU A 196 4.80 -8.40 13.45
CA LEU A 196 5.53 -7.82 14.59
C LEU A 196 6.23 -6.51 14.22
N GLN A 197 6.80 -6.43 13.01
CA GLN A 197 7.37 -5.18 12.51
C GLN A 197 6.31 -4.09 12.35
N GLU A 198 5.17 -4.39 11.73
CA GLU A 198 4.03 -3.48 11.59
C GLU A 198 3.53 -2.96 12.95
N LEU A 199 3.42 -3.85 13.97
CA LEU A 199 3.11 -3.45 15.35
C LEU A 199 4.14 -2.47 15.92
N MET A 200 5.44 -2.76 15.78
CA MET A 200 6.49 -1.86 16.26
C MET A 200 6.51 -0.53 15.50
N ASP A 201 6.23 -0.52 14.20
CA ASP A 201 6.14 0.70 13.41
C ASP A 201 4.97 1.57 13.87
N TYR A 202 3.83 0.97 14.22
CA TYR A 202 2.75 1.68 14.90
C TYR A 202 3.19 2.21 16.27
N MET A 203 3.91 1.43 17.08
CA MET A 203 4.38 1.87 18.41
C MET A 203 5.29 3.11 18.36
N VAL A 204 6.03 3.31 17.27
CA VAL A 204 6.86 4.50 17.07
C VAL A 204 6.01 5.78 17.00
N THR A 205 4.78 5.69 16.46
CA THR A 205 3.93 6.87 16.20
C THR A 205 3.43 7.58 17.45
N PHE A 206 3.38 6.89 18.59
CA PHE A 206 2.92 7.45 19.85
C PHE A 206 4.03 7.58 20.91
N GLN A 207 5.30 7.44 20.52
CA GLN A 207 6.39 7.65 21.47
C GLN A 207 6.47 9.11 21.92
N ILE A 208 6.81 9.30 23.19
CA ILE A 208 7.13 10.61 23.77
C ILE A 208 8.65 10.79 23.86
N THR A 209 9.07 12.05 23.93
CA THR A 209 10.47 12.43 24.11
C THR A 209 10.98 12.06 25.51
N ALA A 210 12.30 12.03 25.68
CA ALA A 210 12.92 11.77 26.97
C ALA A 210 12.56 12.86 28.00
N GLU A 211 12.48 14.11 27.55
CA GLU A 211 12.11 15.28 28.35
C GLU A 211 10.66 15.18 28.84
N GLU A 212 9.72 14.85 27.94
CA GLU A 212 8.31 14.62 28.31
C GLU A 212 8.16 13.44 29.28
N ALA A 213 8.90 12.34 29.06
CA ALA A 213 8.88 11.19 29.94
C ALA A 213 9.39 11.54 31.35
N GLN A 214 10.48 12.30 31.45
CA GLN A 214 11.00 12.78 32.72
C GLN A 214 10.00 13.69 33.44
N ALA A 215 9.39 14.63 32.72
CA ALA A 215 8.37 15.53 33.29
C ALA A 215 7.15 14.76 33.85
N GLN A 216 6.69 13.74 33.13
CA GLN A 216 5.61 12.87 33.60
C GLN A 216 5.99 12.13 34.89
N VAL A 217 7.20 11.57 34.95
CA VAL A 217 7.69 10.86 36.15
C VAL A 217 7.85 11.81 37.33
N THR A 218 8.46 12.98 37.14
CA THR A 218 8.61 13.98 38.20
C THR A 218 7.26 14.42 38.75
N THR A 219 6.26 14.61 37.88
CA THR A 219 4.90 14.96 38.29
C THR A 219 4.22 13.84 39.09
N GLN A 220 4.45 12.58 38.73
CA GLN A 220 3.94 11.43 39.48
C GLN A 220 4.61 11.28 40.84
N LEU A 221 5.92 11.54 40.94
CA LEU A 221 6.68 11.47 42.20
C LEU A 221 6.37 12.63 43.16
N ALA A 222 5.82 13.73 42.65
CA ALA A 222 5.42 14.89 43.46
C ALA A 222 4.01 14.76 44.07
N LYS A 223 3.27 13.69 43.73
CA LYS A 223 1.96 13.35 44.31
C LYS A 223 2.11 12.31 45.41
#